data_AF-X0ZQG0-F1
#
_entry.id   AF-X0ZQG0-F1
#
_cell.length_a   1.000
_cell.length_b   1.000
_cell.length_c   1.000
_cell.angle_alpha   90.00
_cell.angle_beta   90.00
_cell.angle_gamma   90.00
#
_symmetry.space_group_name_H-M   'P 1'
#
loop_
_entity.id
_entity.type
_entity.pdbx_description
1 polymer ?
#
loop_
_entity_poly.entity_id
_entity_poly.type
_entity_poly.pdbx_seq_one_letter_code
_entity_poly.pdbx_strand_id
1 'polypeptide(L)'
;ALLIALPRSPEKYSPYKHPEIAKHRRNFILKKMFANNLMDSIEYEEAINESLIVVEQKGENRIGEYYLEEIRKYLELKYGPEFLYRSGANIYTALNTSIQKAAEEILEKHLVNIEKEYKFKNAKSKYDSLGLSDTVTLSPYLQD
;
A
#
# COMPACT_ATOMS: atom_id res chain seq x y z
N ALA A 1 -2.70 -12.96 19.69
CA ALA A 1 -1.33 -13.52 19.60
C ALA A 1 -0.49 -13.01 18.41
N LEU A 2 -1.02 -12.94 17.19
CA LEU A 2 -0.23 -12.53 16.00
C LEU A 2 0.29 -11.08 16.10
N LEU A 3 -0.54 -10.12 16.51
CA LEU A 3 -0.12 -8.72 16.66
C LEU A 3 1.03 -8.55 17.67
N ILE A 4 1.07 -9.39 18.71
CA ILE A 4 2.13 -9.41 19.73
C ILE A 4 3.45 -9.95 19.15
N ALA A 5 3.41 -10.74 18.07
CA ALA A 5 4.61 -11.27 17.42
C ALA A 5 5.37 -10.22 16.59
N LEU A 6 4.67 -9.22 16.06
CA LEU A 6 5.19 -8.28 15.08
C LEU A 6 6.26 -7.32 15.61
N PRO A 7 6.20 -6.76 16.84
CA PRO A 7 7.15 -5.74 17.29
C PRO A 7 8.61 -6.16 17.22
N ARG A 8 8.92 -7.46 17.37
CA ARG A 8 10.29 -7.96 17.30
C ARG A 8 10.90 -7.83 15.90
N SER A 9 10.10 -8.04 14.87
CA SER A 9 10.52 -7.92 13.47
C SER A 9 9.27 -7.93 12.58
N PRO A 10 8.69 -6.74 12.32
CA PRO A 10 7.39 -6.64 11.66
C PRO A 10 7.46 -7.15 10.22
N GLU A 11 8.59 -6.96 9.54
CA GLU A 11 8.79 -7.48 8.20
C GLU A 11 8.92 -9.02 8.17
N LYS A 12 9.77 -9.58 9.03
CA LYS A 12 10.01 -11.05 9.07
C LYS A 12 8.78 -11.84 9.50
N TYR A 13 7.99 -11.28 10.42
CA TYR A 13 6.78 -11.91 10.93
C TYR A 13 5.51 -11.40 10.23
N SER A 14 5.67 -10.67 9.12
CA SER A 14 4.53 -10.22 8.33
C SER A 14 3.76 -11.43 7.79
N PRO A 15 2.46 -11.55 8.09
CA PRO A 15 1.64 -12.64 7.59
C PRO A 15 1.36 -12.50 6.09
N TYR A 16 1.58 -11.31 5.52
CA TYR A 16 1.50 -11.02 4.08
C TYR A 16 2.73 -11.51 3.31
N LYS A 17 3.93 -11.28 3.85
CA LYS A 17 5.19 -11.67 3.19
C LYS A 17 5.63 -13.11 3.53
N HIS A 18 5.43 -13.54 4.78
CA HIS A 18 5.97 -14.79 5.33
C HIS A 18 4.95 -15.51 6.23
N PRO A 19 3.87 -16.09 5.66
CA PRO A 19 2.75 -16.66 6.42
C PRO A 19 3.18 -17.82 7.35
N GLU A 20 4.05 -18.72 6.90
CA GLU A 20 4.52 -19.85 7.71
C GLU A 20 5.33 -19.39 8.93
N ILE A 21 6.23 -18.42 8.73
CA ILE A 21 7.05 -17.86 9.82
C ILE A 21 6.16 -17.11 10.82
N ALA A 22 5.17 -16.36 10.31
CA ALA A 22 4.18 -15.67 11.13
C ALA A 22 3.35 -16.66 11.96
N LYS A 23 2.90 -17.78 11.38
CA LYS A 23 2.16 -18.85 12.07
C LYS A 23 3.00 -19.49 13.16
N HIS A 24 4.24 -19.89 12.88
CA HIS A 24 5.15 -20.43 13.90
C HIS A 24 5.36 -19.46 15.05
N ARG A 25 5.52 -18.16 14.75
CA ARG A 25 5.73 -17.14 15.77
C ARG A 25 4.48 -16.88 16.60
N ARG A 26 3.29 -16.85 15.99
CA ARG A 26 1.99 -16.80 16.67
C ARG A 26 1.85 -17.96 17.65
N ASN A 27 2.12 -19.18 17.20
CA ASN A 27 1.98 -20.39 18.02
C ASN A 27 2.97 -20.41 19.20
N PHE A 28 4.19 -19.91 19.00
CA PHE A 28 5.15 -19.72 20.10
C PHE A 28 4.60 -18.80 21.20
N ILE A 29 3.93 -17.70 20.81
CA ILE A 29 3.32 -16.77 21.77
C ILE A 29 2.12 -17.41 22.46
N LEU A 30 1.24 -18.11 21.73
CA LEU A 30 0.12 -18.84 22.33
C LEU A 30 0.60 -19.82 23.40
N LYS A 31 1.67 -20.58 23.11
CA LYS A 31 2.28 -21.49 24.09
C LYS A 31 2.81 -20.76 25.34
N LYS A 32 3.35 -19.55 25.17
CA LYS A 32 3.81 -18.72 26.29
C LYS A 32 2.63 -18.12 27.08
N MET A 33 1.55 -17.73 26.42
CA MET A 33 0.35 -17.23 27.09
C MET A 33 -0.30 -18.32 27.95
N PHE A 34 -0.45 -19.52 27.40
CA PHE A 34 -0.92 -20.69 28.14
C PHE A 34 -0.01 -21.02 29.33
N ALA A 35 1.31 -21.07 29.13
CA ALA A 35 2.26 -21.37 30.20
C ALA A 35 2.31 -20.32 31.34
N ASN A 36 1.80 -19.10 31.10
CA ASN A 36 1.68 -18.05 32.11
C ASN A 36 0.25 -17.90 32.65
N ASN A 37 -0.62 -18.90 32.44
CA ASN A 37 -2.02 -18.91 32.88
C ASN A 37 -2.84 -17.70 32.39
N LEU A 38 -2.51 -17.16 31.21
CA LEU A 38 -3.26 -16.07 30.57
C LEU A 38 -4.42 -16.56 29.69
N MET A 39 -4.52 -17.88 29.50
CA MET A 39 -5.52 -18.56 28.67
C MET A 39 -5.79 -19.95 29.26
N ASP A 40 -6.99 -20.48 29.08
CA ASP A 40 -7.31 -21.85 29.48
C ASP A 40 -6.90 -22.88 28.39
N SER A 41 -7.05 -24.18 28.70
CA SER A 41 -6.65 -25.24 27.75
C SER A 41 -7.55 -25.31 26.51
N ILE A 42 -8.81 -24.92 26.63
CA ILE A 42 -9.78 -24.97 25.53
C ILE A 42 -9.46 -23.84 24.55
N GLU A 43 -9.27 -22.63 25.07
CA GLU A 43 -8.87 -21.43 24.31
C GLU A 43 -7.52 -21.64 23.61
N TYR A 44 -6.56 -22.30 24.26
CA TYR A 44 -5.27 -22.62 23.64
C TYR A 44 -5.41 -23.56 22.44
N GLU A 45 -6.17 -24.65 22.60
CA GLU A 45 -6.38 -25.64 21.53
C GLU A 45 -7.20 -25.05 20.37
N GLU A 46 -8.19 -24.22 20.64
CA GLU A 46 -8.93 -23.50 19.61
C GLU A 46 -8.00 -22.54 18.85
N ALA A 47 -7.24 -21.71 19.56
CA ALA A 47 -6.39 -20.69 18.96
C ALA A 47 -5.19 -21.26 18.17
N ILE A 48 -4.66 -22.42 18.55
CA ILE A 48 -3.53 -23.02 17.82
C ILE A 48 -3.97 -23.68 16.51
N ASN A 49 -5.21 -24.21 16.48
CA ASN A 49 -5.83 -24.85 15.33
C ASN A 49 -6.46 -23.86 14.36
N GLU A 50 -6.70 -22.62 14.78
CA GLU A 50 -7.20 -21.56 13.91
C GLU A 50 -6.24 -21.28 12.74
N SER A 51 -6.80 -21.24 11.53
CA SER A 51 -6.05 -20.91 10.32
C SER A 51 -5.62 -19.44 10.33
N LEU A 52 -4.46 -19.14 9.75
CA LEU A 52 -3.98 -17.78 9.64
C LEU A 52 -4.66 -17.10 8.45
N ILE A 53 -5.82 -16.51 8.68
CA ILE A 53 -6.54 -15.75 7.65
C ILE A 53 -5.99 -14.33 7.62
N VAL A 54 -5.49 -13.92 6.46
CA VAL A 54 -5.03 -12.57 6.21
C VAL A 54 -6.00 -11.93 5.23
N VAL A 55 -6.58 -10.79 5.61
CA VAL A 55 -7.41 -10.01 4.70
C VAL A 55 -6.52 -9.49 3.59
N GLU A 56 -6.81 -9.89 2.36
CA GLU A 56 -6.15 -9.36 1.18
C GLU A 56 -6.31 -7.85 1.15
N GLN A 57 -5.19 -7.13 1.03
CA GLN A 57 -5.26 -5.69 0.81
C GLN A 57 -5.83 -5.52 -0.59
N LYS A 58 -7.13 -5.22 -0.68
CA LYS A 58 -7.70 -4.72 -1.93
C LYS A 58 -6.87 -3.50 -2.28
N GLY A 59 -6.15 -3.55 -3.40
CA GLY A 59 -5.55 -2.35 -3.97
C GLY A 59 -6.67 -1.32 -4.04
N GLU A 60 -6.48 -0.20 -3.33
CA GLU A 60 -7.45 0.89 -3.43
C GLU A 60 -7.58 1.23 -4.92
N ASN A 61 -8.81 1.46 -5.39
CA ASN A 61 -8.99 2.02 -6.73
C ASN A 61 -8.39 3.43 -6.70
N ARG A 62 -7.12 3.54 -7.08
CA ARG A 62 -6.36 4.79 -7.05
C ARG A 62 -6.72 5.65 -8.26
N ILE A 63 -7.94 6.16 -8.28
CA ILE A 63 -8.37 7.16 -9.28
C ILE A 63 -7.77 8.50 -8.88
N GLY A 64 -7.11 9.19 -9.81
CA GLY A 64 -6.57 10.52 -9.55
C GLY A 64 -5.25 10.56 -8.78
N GLU A 65 -4.39 9.54 -8.91
CA GLU A 65 -3.04 9.53 -8.28
C GLU A 65 -2.24 10.80 -8.62
N TYR A 66 -2.30 11.24 -9.88
CA TYR A 66 -1.62 12.47 -10.30
C TYR A 66 -2.12 13.70 -9.54
N TYR A 67 -3.44 13.81 -9.38
CA TYR A 67 -4.03 14.92 -8.64
C TYR A 67 -3.66 14.84 -7.15
N LEU A 68 -3.69 13.64 -6.56
CA LEU A 68 -3.30 13.41 -5.18
C LEU A 68 -1.83 13.80 -4.95
N GLU A 69 -0.92 13.42 -5.84
CA GLU A 69 0.49 13.77 -5.76
C GLU A 69 0.72 15.29 -5.88
N GLU A 70 -0.02 15.97 -6.74
CA GLU A 70 0.06 17.44 -6.82
C GLU A 70 -0.45 18.11 -5.54
N ILE A 71 -1.53 17.59 -4.94
CA ILE A 71 -2.00 18.07 -3.63
C ILE A 71 -0.95 17.78 -2.54
N ARG A 72 -0.31 16.61 -2.56
CA ARG A 72 0.76 16.24 -1.62
C ARG A 72 1.93 17.23 -1.71
N LYS A 73 2.44 17.50 -2.91
CA LYS A 73 3.51 18.48 -3.16
C LYS A 73 3.11 19.88 -2.71
N TYR A 74 1.89 20.31 -3.05
CA TYR A 74 1.39 21.63 -2.66
C TYR A 74 1.31 21.79 -1.14
N LEU A 75 0.80 20.78 -0.43
CA LEU A 75 0.68 20.81 1.04
C LEU A 75 2.05 20.75 1.73
N GLU A 76 2.97 19.95 1.20
CA GLU A 76 4.35 19.88 1.70
C GLU A 76 5.05 21.24 1.56
N LEU A 77 4.92 21.90 0.41
CA LEU A 77 5.49 23.23 0.18
C LEU A 77 4.86 24.31 1.06
N LYS A 78 3.55 24.23 1.30
CA LYS A 78 2.81 25.28 2.02
C LYS A 78 2.87 25.15 3.54
N TYR A 79 2.81 23.93 4.06
CA TYR A 79 2.69 23.65 5.50
C TYR A 79 3.86 22.84 6.07
N GLY A 80 4.78 22.39 5.21
CA GLY A 80 5.91 21.57 5.59
C GLY A 80 5.58 20.09 5.76
N PRO A 81 6.61 19.23 5.82
CA PRO A 81 6.44 17.78 5.92
C PRO A 81 5.82 17.36 7.26
N GLU A 82 6.09 18.07 8.36
CA GLU A 82 5.55 17.74 9.67
C GLU A 82 4.02 17.86 9.71
N PHE A 83 3.45 18.90 9.10
CA PHE A 83 2.00 19.00 8.96
C PHE A 83 1.47 17.85 8.09
N LEU A 84 2.08 17.60 6.93
CA LEU A 84 1.58 16.59 6.00
C LEU A 84 1.56 15.18 6.60
N TYR A 85 2.59 14.80 7.36
CA TYR A 85 2.76 13.42 7.83
C TYR A 85 2.40 13.18 9.30
N ARG A 86 2.25 14.23 10.12
CA ARG A 86 2.02 14.08 11.58
C ARG A 86 0.83 14.85 12.13
N SER A 87 0.16 15.69 11.34
CA SER A 87 -0.98 16.46 11.83
C SER A 87 -2.25 15.64 12.07
N GLY A 88 -2.39 14.49 11.40
CA GLY A 88 -3.65 13.74 11.37
C GLY A 88 -4.80 14.51 10.70
N ALA A 89 -4.49 15.51 9.88
CA ALA A 89 -5.50 16.36 9.24
C ALA A 89 -6.30 15.62 8.15
N ASN A 90 -7.60 15.91 8.09
CA ASN A 90 -8.46 15.47 6.99
C ASN A 90 -8.48 16.55 5.90
N ILE A 91 -8.06 16.19 4.69
CA ILE A 91 -7.98 17.10 3.54
C ILE A 91 -9.14 16.82 2.60
N TYR A 92 -9.99 17.82 2.41
CA TYR A 92 -11.09 17.77 1.44
C TYR A 92 -10.70 18.57 0.19
N THR A 93 -10.76 17.93 -0.98
CA THR A 93 -10.37 18.53 -2.26
C THR A 93 -11.58 18.66 -3.18
N ALA A 94 -11.45 19.45 -4.24
CA ALA A 94 -12.49 19.61 -5.26
C ALA A 94 -12.45 18.50 -6.33
N LEU A 95 -11.73 17.38 -6.09
CA LEU A 95 -11.57 16.31 -7.06
C LEU A 95 -12.92 15.65 -7.38
N ASN A 96 -13.32 15.72 -8.65
CA ASN A 96 -14.42 14.92 -9.17
C ASN A 96 -13.87 13.64 -9.79
N THR A 97 -14.06 12.51 -9.11
CA THR A 97 -13.52 11.20 -9.51
C THR A 97 -14.04 10.73 -10.87
N SER A 98 -15.28 11.07 -11.22
CA SER A 98 -15.87 10.67 -12.51
C SER A 98 -15.22 11.40 -13.68
N ILE A 99 -14.98 12.71 -13.51
CA ILE A 99 -14.30 13.54 -14.53
C ILE A 99 -12.84 13.14 -14.65
N GLN A 100 -12.15 12.94 -13.52
CA GLN A 100 -10.75 12.54 -13.48
C GLN A 100 -10.53 11.22 -14.21
N LYS A 101 -11.38 10.22 -13.95
CA LYS A 101 -11.31 8.92 -14.63
C LYS A 101 -11.51 9.07 -16.14
N ALA A 102 -12.50 9.85 -16.58
CA ALA A 102 -12.73 10.08 -18.00
C ALA A 102 -11.52 10.78 -18.66
N ALA A 103 -10.91 11.75 -17.98
CA ALA A 103 -9.72 12.45 -18.48
C ALA A 103 -8.52 11.49 -18.61
N GLU A 104 -8.27 10.65 -17.61
CA GLU A 104 -7.20 9.64 -17.62
C GLU A 104 -7.40 8.63 -18.77
N GLU A 105 -8.61 8.13 -18.96
CA GLU A 105 -8.93 7.20 -20.06
C GLU A 105 -8.74 7.82 -21.45
N ILE A 106 -9.13 9.09 -21.63
CA ILE A 106 -8.97 9.80 -22.90
C ILE A 106 -7.48 10.03 -23.18
N LEU A 107 -6.74 10.50 -22.18
CA LEU A 107 -5.31 10.75 -22.30
C LEU A 107 -4.56 9.46 -22.64
N GLU A 108 -4.88 8.36 -21.97
CA GLU A 108 -4.28 7.05 -22.25
C GLU A 108 -4.57 6.59 -23.69
N LYS A 109 -5.82 6.71 -24.15
CA LYS A 109 -6.18 6.38 -25.54
C LYS A 109 -5.40 7.22 -26.54
N HIS A 110 -5.23 8.52 -26.28
CA HIS A 110 -4.49 9.41 -27.17
C HIS A 110 -3.00 9.09 -27.20
N LEU A 111 -2.38 8.83 -26.05
CA LEU A 111 -0.97 8.43 -25.97
C LEU A 111 -0.71 7.14 -26.75
N VAL A 112 -1.57 6.13 -26.61
CA VAL A 112 -1.44 4.87 -27.36
C VAL A 112 -1.52 5.10 -28.87
N ASN A 113 -2.36 6.03 -29.33
CA ASN A 113 -2.45 6.36 -30.76
C ASN A 113 -1.18 7.05 -31.26
N ILE A 114 -0.64 8.01 -30.50
CA ILE A 114 0.62 8.71 -30.83
C ILE A 114 1.79 7.71 -30.85
N GLU A 115 1.91 6.84 -29.85
CA GLU A 115 2.95 5.82 -29.79
C GLU A 115 2.93 4.91 -31.04
N LYS A 116 1.73 4.53 -31.50
CA LYS A 116 1.54 3.74 -32.73
C LYS A 116 1.89 4.51 -33.99
N GLU A 117 1.43 5.75 -34.12
CA GLU A 117 1.62 6.58 -35.32
C GLU A 117 3.11 6.89 -35.55
N TYR A 118 3.82 7.26 -34.48
CA TYR A 118 5.23 7.63 -34.53
C TYR A 118 6.20 6.47 -34.26
N LYS A 119 5.68 5.24 -34.06
CA LYS A 119 6.45 4.01 -33.76
C LYS A 119 7.39 4.16 -32.56
N PHE A 120 6.97 4.90 -31.52
CA PHE A 120 7.72 4.97 -30.28
C PHE A 120 7.73 3.61 -29.58
N LYS A 121 8.81 3.28 -28.86
CA LYS A 121 8.83 2.07 -28.01
C LYS A 121 7.88 2.31 -26.84
N ASN A 122 6.89 1.45 -26.66
CA ASN A 122 5.87 1.52 -25.59
C ASN A 122 6.51 1.87 -24.23
N ALA A 123 6.42 3.14 -23.82
CA ALA A 123 7.10 3.62 -22.62
C ALA A 123 6.33 3.20 -21.35
N LYS A 124 5.02 2.96 -21.50
CA LYS A 124 4.09 2.66 -20.41
C LYS A 124 4.46 1.46 -19.54
N SER A 125 4.90 0.35 -20.15
CA SER A 125 5.21 -0.90 -19.42
C SER A 125 6.28 -0.73 -18.34
N LYS A 126 7.14 0.30 -18.45
CA LYS A 126 8.18 0.59 -17.48
C LYS A 126 7.64 1.44 -16.31
N TYR A 127 6.63 2.27 -16.54
CA TYR A 127 6.03 3.17 -15.55
C TYR A 127 5.05 2.46 -14.61
N ASP A 128 4.17 1.62 -15.14
CA ASP A 128 3.21 0.86 -14.31
C ASP A 128 3.95 -0.07 -13.33
N SER A 129 5.16 -0.53 -13.67
CA SER A 129 6.03 -1.31 -12.79
C SER A 129 6.75 -0.49 -11.71
N LEU A 130 6.90 0.83 -11.88
CA LEU A 130 7.55 1.74 -10.92
C LEU A 130 6.60 2.16 -9.79
N GLY A 131 5.28 2.11 -10.00
CA GLY A 131 4.27 2.31 -8.95
C GLY A 131 4.17 1.17 -7.91
N LEU A 132 4.94 0.10 -8.10
CA LEU A 132 5.05 -1.06 -7.18
C LEU A 132 6.33 -1.02 -6.33
N SER A 133 7.18 0.01 -6.47
CA SER A 133 8.42 0.15 -5.70
C SER A 133 8.37 1.43 -4.87
N ASP A 134 8.52 1.28 -3.55
CA ASP A 134 8.56 2.35 -2.53
C ASP A 134 9.78 3.30 -2.67
N THR A 135 10.27 3.57 -3.88
CA THR A 135 11.36 4.52 -4.12
C THR A 135 10.91 5.62 -5.07
N VAL A 136 10.54 6.76 -4.48
CA VAL A 136 10.20 8.01 -5.17
C VAL A 136 11.32 8.36 -6.16
N THR A 137 11.06 8.15 -7.45
CA THR A 137 11.86 8.72 -8.53
C THR A 137 11.00 9.77 -9.22
N LEU A 138 11.38 11.04 -9.08
CA LEU A 138 10.74 12.16 -9.77
C LEU A 138 10.77 11.92 -11.28
N SER A 139 9.59 11.88 -11.91
CA SER A 139 9.44 11.68 -13.35
C SER A 139 9.93 12.92 -14.12
N PRO A 140 10.92 12.78 -15.03
CA PRO A 140 11.32 13.83 -15.95
C PRO A 140 10.43 13.74 -17.20
N TYR A 141 9.31 14.48 -17.21
CA TYR A 141 8.60 14.77 -18.45
C TYR A 141 8.91 16.21 -18.85
N LEU A 142 9.12 16.43 -20.16
CA LEU A 142 9.63 17.66 -20.78
C LEU A 142 11.04 18.05 -20.31
N GLN A 143 12.04 17.33 -20.80
CA GLN A 143 13.30 17.99 -21.14
C GLN A 143 13.57 17.72 -22.61
N ASP A 144 13.74 18.81 -23.35
CA ASP A 144 14.21 18.83 -24.73
C ASP A 144 15.50 18.01 -24.92
#